data_AF-A0A835XDJ5-F1
#
_entry.id   AF-A0A835XDJ5-F1
#
_cell.length_a   1.000
_cell.length_b   1.000
_cell.length_c   1.000
_cell.angle_alpha   90.00
_cell.angle_beta   90.00
_cell.angle_gamma   90.00
#
_symmetry.space_group_name_H-M   'P 1'
#
loop_
_entity.id
_entity.type
_entity.pdbx_description
1 polymer ?
#
loop_
_entity_poly.entity_id
_entity_poly.type
_entity_poly.pdbx_seq_one_letter_code
_entity_poly.pdbx_strand_id
1 'polypeptide(L)'
;MRTGNKSTNDGTGEKYEQVFKQDEMRDEKRVVSHARKDPSIDRVLDKDGRSYLISEAIEKKIDWIQIDIGYLSDQEKNTVLNLCKYAVVNGSHTVMGEILGDKAKPIIGMPVYDEHTNQIKWAEEKNLGILANNEKQVASAITTIKNNYSKFEESLHEFSRNFVRNGAENSAKIANDVLENKK
;
A
#
# COMPACT_ATOMS: atom_id res chain seq x y z
N MET A 1 -1.67 -2.63 -1.18
CA MET A 1 -2.02 -3.13 0.16
C MET A 1 -3.53 -3.19 0.32
N ARG A 2 -4.04 -4.31 0.84
CA ARG A 2 -5.44 -4.65 1.14
C ARG A 2 -5.59 -4.56 2.65
N THR A 3 -6.58 -3.82 3.12
CA THR A 3 -6.95 -3.76 4.52
C THR A 3 -8.46 -3.63 4.62
N GLY A 4 -9.03 -4.03 5.74
CA GLY A 4 -10.48 -4.05 5.95
C GLY A 4 -11.00 -5.44 6.28
N ASN A 5 -12.32 -5.58 6.29
CA ASN A 5 -12.98 -6.86 6.56
C ASN A 5 -12.78 -7.85 5.39
N LYS A 6 -13.27 -9.09 5.55
CA LYS A 6 -13.14 -10.15 4.53
C LYS A 6 -13.58 -9.65 3.14
N SER A 7 -14.80 -9.11 3.02
CA SER A 7 -15.36 -8.63 1.76
C SER A 7 -14.56 -7.50 1.13
N THR A 8 -14.13 -6.51 1.92
CA THR A 8 -13.25 -5.42 1.45
C THR A 8 -11.94 -5.96 0.91
N ASN A 9 -11.35 -6.93 1.60
CA ASN A 9 -10.11 -7.55 1.16
C ASN A 9 -10.31 -8.28 -0.17
N ASP A 10 -11.34 -9.13 -0.29
CA ASP A 10 -11.65 -9.86 -1.55
C ASP A 10 -11.73 -8.88 -2.71
N GLY A 11 -12.67 -7.92 -2.63
CA GLY A 11 -12.90 -6.94 -3.70
C GLY A 11 -11.69 -6.05 -4.01
N THR A 12 -10.84 -5.76 -3.02
CA THR A 12 -9.58 -5.02 -3.28
C THR A 12 -8.63 -5.82 -4.15
N GLY A 13 -8.47 -7.13 -3.90
CA GLY A 13 -7.47 -7.88 -4.67
C GLY A 13 -7.98 -8.43 -5.97
N GLU A 14 -9.28 -8.72 -6.11
CA GLU A 14 -9.86 -8.95 -7.45
C GLU A 14 -9.55 -7.77 -8.37
N LYS A 15 -9.79 -6.54 -7.88
CA LYS A 15 -9.45 -5.31 -8.63
C LYS A 15 -7.96 -5.22 -8.93
N TYR A 16 -7.09 -5.48 -7.97
CA TYR A 16 -5.64 -5.33 -8.20
C TYR A 16 -5.13 -6.40 -9.16
N GLU A 17 -5.60 -7.64 -9.03
CA GLU A 17 -5.24 -8.74 -9.91
C GLU A 17 -5.57 -8.41 -11.37
N GLN A 18 -6.75 -7.83 -11.63
CA GLN A 18 -7.13 -7.40 -12.97
C GLN A 18 -6.17 -6.35 -13.54
N VAL A 19 -5.77 -5.35 -12.76
CA VAL A 19 -4.80 -4.32 -13.19
C VAL A 19 -3.47 -4.95 -13.58
N PHE A 20 -2.90 -5.77 -12.71
CA PHE A 20 -1.54 -6.27 -12.87
C PHE A 20 -1.43 -7.46 -13.84
N LYS A 21 -2.56 -7.95 -14.38
CA LYS A 21 -2.59 -8.87 -15.52
C LYS A 21 -2.45 -8.18 -16.88
N GLN A 22 -2.58 -6.85 -16.94
CA GLN A 22 -2.48 -6.10 -18.20
C GLN A 22 -1.05 -6.13 -18.75
N ASP A 23 -0.91 -6.15 -20.07
CA ASP A 23 0.39 -6.22 -20.75
C ASP A 23 1.30 -5.02 -20.40
N GLU A 24 0.71 -3.85 -20.16
CA GLU A 24 1.42 -2.64 -19.73
C GLU A 24 2.10 -2.81 -18.37
N MET A 25 1.63 -3.76 -17.54
CA MET A 25 2.17 -4.04 -16.22
C MET A 25 3.26 -5.12 -16.22
N ARG A 26 3.59 -5.69 -17.39
CA ARG A 26 4.52 -6.83 -17.52
C ARG A 26 5.91 -6.56 -16.94
N ASP A 27 6.40 -5.33 -17.05
CA ASP A 27 7.70 -4.92 -16.54
C ASP A 27 7.61 -4.26 -15.15
N GLU A 28 6.41 -4.16 -14.57
CA GLU A 28 6.23 -3.69 -13.20
C GLU A 28 6.60 -4.78 -12.20
N LYS A 29 7.36 -4.39 -11.17
CA LYS A 29 8.00 -5.32 -10.24
C LYS A 29 7.40 -5.18 -8.84
N ARG A 30 6.96 -6.31 -8.28
CA ARG A 30 6.55 -6.58 -6.89
C ARG A 30 5.30 -5.83 -6.39
N VAL A 31 4.22 -6.58 -6.24
CA VAL A 31 3.11 -6.28 -5.32
C VAL A 31 2.80 -7.55 -4.54
N VAL A 32 2.65 -7.44 -3.21
CA VAL A 32 2.10 -8.48 -2.32
C VAL A 32 1.12 -7.86 -1.33
N SER A 33 -0.08 -8.43 -1.21
CA SER A 33 -1.00 -8.06 -0.12
C SER A 33 -1.94 -9.14 0.34
N HIS A 34 -2.05 -9.24 1.65
CA HIS A 34 -1.99 -10.51 2.33
C HIS A 34 -2.87 -10.54 3.61
N ALA A 35 -3.96 -9.77 3.63
CA ALA A 35 -4.81 -9.42 4.78
C ALA A 35 -5.66 -10.51 5.51
N ARG A 36 -5.15 -11.74 5.70
CA ARG A 36 -5.78 -12.97 6.26
C ARG A 36 -4.68 -13.98 6.63
N LYS A 37 -5.00 -14.98 7.45
CA LYS A 37 -4.06 -15.96 7.99
C LYS A 37 -4.30 -17.34 7.37
N ASP A 38 -3.74 -17.57 6.18
CA ASP A 38 -3.84 -18.84 5.46
C ASP A 38 -2.46 -19.16 4.83
N PRO A 39 -1.79 -20.26 5.20
CA PRO A 39 -0.47 -20.61 4.67
C PRO A 39 -0.47 -21.08 3.20
N SER A 40 -1.62 -21.45 2.62
CA SER A 40 -1.69 -21.98 1.25
C SER A 40 -1.40 -20.92 0.16
N ILE A 41 -1.29 -19.66 0.58
CA ILE A 41 -1.20 -18.47 -0.27
C ILE A 41 0.11 -17.69 -0.06
N ASP A 42 1.04 -18.24 0.74
CA ASP A 42 2.44 -17.80 0.91
C ASP A 42 3.30 -18.11 -0.33
N ARG A 43 2.83 -17.68 -1.50
CA ARG A 43 3.49 -17.90 -2.79
C ARG A 43 3.40 -16.64 -3.63
N VAL A 44 4.20 -16.57 -4.69
CA VAL A 44 4.15 -15.54 -5.74
C VAL A 44 4.33 -16.19 -7.10
N LEU A 45 3.76 -15.58 -8.14
CA LEU A 45 4.01 -15.95 -9.53
C LEU A 45 5.02 -14.98 -10.14
N ASP A 46 6.03 -15.51 -10.83
CA ASP A 46 6.86 -14.69 -11.71
C ASP A 46 6.13 -14.37 -13.02
N LYS A 47 6.75 -13.52 -13.85
CA LYS A 47 6.23 -13.13 -15.18
C LYS A 47 6.00 -14.31 -16.15
N ASP A 48 6.59 -15.47 -15.87
CA ASP A 48 6.47 -16.69 -16.68
C ASP A 48 5.44 -17.67 -16.07
N GLY A 49 4.75 -17.28 -14.98
CA GLY A 49 3.76 -18.09 -14.29
C GLY A 49 4.35 -19.16 -13.35
N ARG A 50 5.66 -19.13 -13.08
CA ARG A 50 6.29 -20.07 -12.13
C ARG A 50 6.03 -19.60 -10.70
N SER A 51 5.72 -20.55 -9.82
CA SER A 51 5.33 -20.30 -8.44
C SER A 51 6.48 -20.50 -7.46
N TYR A 52 6.76 -19.51 -6.61
CA TYR A 52 7.79 -19.53 -5.57
C TYR A 52 7.21 -19.24 -4.19
N LEU A 53 7.85 -19.71 -3.12
CA LEU A 53 7.58 -19.18 -1.77
C LEU A 53 8.02 -17.72 -1.69
N ILE A 54 7.41 -16.91 -0.83
CA ILE A 54 7.76 -15.48 -0.74
C ILE A 54 9.16 -15.25 -0.19
N SER A 55 9.60 -16.06 0.77
CA SER A 55 10.95 -16.02 1.32
C SER A 55 12.01 -16.37 0.26
N GLU A 56 11.80 -17.48 -0.46
CA GLU A 56 12.62 -17.90 -1.60
C GLU A 56 12.66 -16.80 -2.67
N ALA A 57 11.52 -16.17 -2.88
CA ALA A 57 11.38 -15.08 -3.79
C ALA A 57 12.29 -13.89 -3.38
N ILE A 58 12.14 -13.37 -2.17
CA ILE A 58 12.98 -12.27 -1.68
C ILE A 58 14.48 -12.58 -1.82
N GLU A 59 14.89 -13.79 -1.46
CA GLU A 59 16.27 -14.27 -1.58
C GLU A 59 16.78 -14.25 -3.02
N LYS A 60 16.00 -14.82 -3.96
CA LYS A 60 16.38 -14.94 -5.38
C LYS A 60 16.18 -13.66 -6.18
N LYS A 61 15.58 -12.62 -5.60
CA LYS A 61 15.29 -11.32 -6.24
C LYS A 61 14.52 -11.42 -7.55
N ILE A 62 13.71 -12.45 -7.79
CA ILE A 62 12.86 -12.48 -8.98
C ILE A 62 11.87 -11.30 -8.94
N ASP A 63 11.35 -10.98 -10.11
CA ASP A 63 10.35 -9.95 -10.31
C ASP A 63 8.98 -10.63 -10.39
N TRP A 64 8.08 -10.34 -9.44
CA TRP A 64 6.79 -11.02 -9.32
C TRP A 64 5.61 -10.09 -9.21
N ILE A 65 4.45 -10.68 -9.52
CA ILE A 65 3.12 -10.14 -9.32
C ILE A 65 2.36 -11.16 -8.45
N GLN A 66 1.89 -10.77 -7.25
CA GLN A 66 0.75 -11.45 -6.61
C GLN A 66 -0.03 -10.53 -5.67
N ILE A 67 -1.33 -10.35 -5.91
CA ILE A 67 -2.25 -9.80 -4.91
C ILE A 67 -3.17 -10.91 -4.42
N ASP A 68 -2.76 -11.64 -3.38
CA ASP A 68 -3.65 -12.35 -2.45
C ASP A 68 -2.83 -13.04 -1.36
N ILE A 69 -3.03 -12.67 -0.09
CA ILE A 69 -2.98 -13.54 1.10
C ILE A 69 -1.67 -14.10 1.81
N GLY A 70 -1.01 -13.51 2.81
CA GLY A 70 -0.58 -14.04 4.12
C GLY A 70 0.96 -14.02 4.33
N TYR A 71 1.45 -13.38 5.41
CA TYR A 71 2.75 -13.72 6.05
C TYR A 71 4.05 -12.95 5.74
N LEU A 72 4.03 -11.70 5.25
CA LEU A 72 5.24 -10.89 5.44
C LEU A 72 5.38 -10.55 6.93
N SER A 73 6.49 -10.97 7.55
CA SER A 73 6.94 -10.37 8.80
C SER A 73 7.09 -8.86 8.63
N ASP A 74 7.07 -8.11 9.74
CA ASP A 74 7.29 -6.66 9.65
C ASP A 74 8.63 -6.33 8.98
N GLN A 75 9.65 -7.18 9.13
CA GLN A 75 10.93 -7.04 8.46
C GLN A 75 10.82 -7.23 6.93
N GLU A 76 10.15 -8.28 6.47
CA GLU A 76 9.98 -8.52 5.04
C GLU A 76 9.10 -7.47 4.39
N LYS A 77 8.00 -7.08 5.06
CA LYS A 77 7.15 -5.96 4.63
C LYS A 77 7.98 -4.68 4.50
N ASN A 78 8.75 -4.33 5.52
CA ASN A 78 9.63 -3.15 5.48
C ASN A 78 10.66 -3.22 4.35
N THR A 79 11.25 -4.40 4.13
CA THR A 79 12.21 -4.61 3.03
C THR A 79 11.55 -4.38 1.67
N VAL A 80 10.36 -4.93 1.45
CA VAL A 80 9.59 -4.72 0.23
C VAL A 80 9.26 -3.23 0.05
N LEU A 81 8.69 -2.58 1.06
CA LEU A 81 8.31 -1.16 0.99
C LEU A 81 9.50 -0.22 0.72
N ASN A 82 10.67 -0.52 1.29
CA ASN A 82 11.88 0.28 1.06
C ASN A 82 12.39 0.18 -0.38
N LEU A 83 12.20 -0.96 -1.04
CA LEU A 83 12.61 -1.20 -2.42
C LEU A 83 11.60 -0.64 -3.44
N CYS A 84 10.34 -0.43 -3.03
CA CYS A 84 9.31 0.13 -3.88
C CYS A 84 9.51 1.64 -4.13
N LYS A 85 9.16 2.07 -5.35
CA LYS A 85 9.08 3.49 -5.70
C LYS A 85 7.73 4.10 -5.33
N TYR A 86 6.65 3.34 -5.42
CA TYR A 86 5.30 3.77 -5.08
C TYR A 86 4.52 2.58 -4.51
N ALA A 87 3.35 2.82 -3.93
CA ALA A 87 2.46 1.75 -3.48
C ALA A 87 1.04 1.93 -4.02
N VAL A 88 0.43 0.84 -4.51
CA VAL A 88 -1.02 0.83 -4.81
C VAL A 88 -1.78 0.50 -3.52
N VAL A 89 -2.72 1.35 -3.12
CA VAL A 89 -3.43 1.26 -1.84
C VAL A 89 -4.92 1.47 -2.01
N ASN A 90 -5.71 0.89 -1.11
CA ASN A 90 -7.16 0.98 -1.18
C ASN A 90 -7.72 2.28 -0.60
N GLY A 91 -6.89 3.12 0.02
CA GLY A 91 -7.31 4.33 0.71
C GLY A 91 -7.66 4.11 2.19
N SER A 92 -7.04 3.15 2.86
CA SER A 92 -7.13 2.98 4.31
C SER A 92 -6.17 3.90 5.05
N HIS A 93 -6.65 4.63 6.06
CA HIS A 93 -5.86 5.53 6.90
C HIS A 93 -4.56 4.90 7.45
N THR A 94 -4.64 3.70 7.99
CA THR A 94 -3.47 3.00 8.56
C THR A 94 -2.40 2.74 7.50
N VAL A 95 -2.83 2.25 6.33
CA VAL A 95 -1.93 1.96 5.20
C VAL A 95 -1.32 3.25 4.67
N MET A 96 -2.14 4.28 4.49
CA MET A 96 -1.67 5.58 4.00
C MET A 96 -0.67 6.20 4.97
N GLY A 97 -0.90 6.12 6.28
CA GLY A 97 0.07 6.60 7.28
C GLY A 97 1.40 5.85 7.22
N GLU A 98 1.37 4.53 7.04
CA GLU A 98 2.59 3.73 6.87
C GLU A 98 3.35 4.12 5.59
N ILE A 99 2.66 4.23 4.45
CA ILE A 99 3.34 4.51 3.18
C ILE A 99 3.79 5.97 3.05
N LEU A 100 2.88 6.92 3.31
CA LEU A 100 3.14 8.35 3.17
C LEU A 100 4.01 8.86 4.31
N GLY A 101 3.68 8.45 5.54
CA GLY A 101 4.28 8.99 6.75
C GLY A 101 5.58 8.29 7.13
N ASP A 102 5.60 6.96 7.14
CA ASP A 102 6.80 6.21 7.50
C ASP A 102 7.77 6.03 6.32
N LYS A 103 7.26 5.67 5.14
CA LYS A 103 8.12 5.35 3.99
C LYS A 103 8.37 6.51 3.04
N ALA A 104 7.63 7.61 3.17
CA ALA A 104 7.69 8.76 2.27
C ALA A 104 7.63 8.36 0.78
N LYS A 105 6.69 7.47 0.44
CA LYS A 105 6.48 7.00 -0.94
C LYS A 105 5.14 7.50 -1.48
N PRO A 106 5.06 7.85 -2.77
CA PRO A 106 3.79 8.20 -3.37
C PRO A 106 2.85 6.99 -3.42
N ILE A 107 1.55 7.26 -3.30
CA ILE A 107 0.51 6.23 -3.43
C ILE A 107 -0.26 6.33 -4.74
N ILE A 108 -0.75 5.20 -5.23
CA ILE A 108 -1.78 5.14 -6.27
C ILE A 108 -3.02 4.57 -5.59
N GLY A 109 -4.04 5.40 -5.42
CA GLY A 109 -5.23 5.05 -4.67
C GLY A 109 -6.29 4.42 -5.54
N MET A 110 -6.68 3.19 -5.21
CA MET A 110 -7.75 2.43 -5.84
C MET A 110 -8.87 2.18 -4.82
N PRO A 111 -9.77 3.15 -4.63
CA PRO A 111 -10.77 3.07 -3.57
C PRO A 111 -11.81 1.97 -3.79
N VAL A 112 -12.37 1.48 -2.69
CA VAL A 112 -13.39 0.44 -2.67
C VAL A 112 -14.76 1.00 -2.25
N TYR A 113 -14.78 2.07 -1.45
CA TYR A 113 -15.98 2.79 -1.01
C TYR A 113 -15.66 4.28 -0.77
N ASP A 114 -16.70 5.12 -0.62
CA ASP A 114 -16.61 6.59 -0.69
C ASP A 114 -15.61 7.22 0.29
N GLU A 115 -15.50 6.70 1.51
CA GLU A 115 -14.54 7.21 2.49
C GLU A 115 -13.09 7.09 1.98
N HIS A 116 -12.74 5.96 1.38
CA HIS A 116 -11.43 5.76 0.77
C HIS A 116 -11.19 6.74 -0.36
N THR A 117 -12.21 7.01 -1.18
CA THR A 117 -12.11 7.99 -2.27
C THR A 117 -11.73 9.37 -1.72
N ASN A 118 -12.36 9.80 -0.62
CA ASN A 118 -12.05 11.09 0.01
C ASN A 118 -10.62 11.14 0.54
N GLN A 119 -10.14 10.07 1.17
CA GLN A 119 -8.77 9.98 1.67
C GLN A 119 -7.75 10.08 0.54
N ILE A 120 -7.98 9.37 -0.57
CA ILE A 120 -7.08 9.42 -1.74
C ILE A 120 -7.12 10.78 -2.43
N LYS A 121 -8.30 11.41 -2.57
CA LYS A 121 -8.41 12.77 -3.12
C LYS A 121 -7.60 13.77 -2.31
N TRP A 122 -7.69 13.70 -0.98
CA TRP A 122 -6.87 14.52 -0.10
C TRP A 122 -5.37 14.30 -0.34
N ALA A 123 -4.93 13.05 -0.54
CA ALA A 123 -3.54 12.75 -0.84
C ALA A 123 -3.12 13.31 -2.22
N GLU A 124 -3.99 13.24 -3.22
CA GLU A 124 -3.78 13.79 -4.55
C GLU A 124 -3.65 15.32 -4.53
N GLU A 125 -4.56 16.02 -3.84
CA GLU A 125 -4.52 17.49 -3.64
C GLU A 125 -3.23 17.97 -2.97
N LYS A 126 -2.56 17.09 -2.22
CA LYS A 126 -1.30 17.37 -1.51
C LYS A 126 -0.06 16.88 -2.25
N ASN A 127 -0.18 16.42 -3.50
CA ASN A 127 0.91 15.79 -4.27
C ASN A 127 1.56 14.60 -3.54
N LEU A 128 0.77 13.83 -2.78
CA LEU A 128 1.22 12.62 -2.07
C LEU A 128 0.85 11.34 -2.83
N GLY A 129 0.03 11.44 -3.87
CA GLY A 129 -0.39 10.29 -4.67
C GLY A 129 -1.31 10.67 -5.82
N ILE A 130 -1.89 9.66 -6.46
CA ILE A 130 -2.82 9.81 -7.59
C ILE A 130 -4.05 8.94 -7.35
N LEU A 131 -5.25 9.46 -7.60
CA LEU A 131 -6.49 8.69 -7.59
C LEU A 131 -6.64 7.91 -8.91
N ALA A 132 -6.80 6.59 -8.82
CA ALA A 132 -7.04 5.72 -9.96
C ALA A 132 -8.26 4.82 -9.71
N ASN A 133 -9.34 5.07 -10.45
CA ASN A 133 -10.61 4.37 -10.30
C ASN A 133 -10.72 3.11 -11.16
N ASN A 134 -9.80 2.90 -12.10
CA ASN A 134 -9.78 1.75 -12.99
C ASN A 134 -8.36 1.40 -13.45
N GLU A 135 -8.23 0.26 -14.13
CA GLU A 135 -6.95 -0.31 -14.57
C GLU A 135 -6.12 0.64 -15.44
N LYS A 136 -6.76 1.29 -16.42
CA LYS A 136 -6.08 2.26 -17.30
C LYS A 136 -5.54 3.45 -16.51
N GLN A 137 -6.29 3.92 -15.52
CA GLN A 137 -5.84 5.01 -14.65
C GLN A 137 -4.68 4.59 -13.76
N VAL A 138 -4.63 3.34 -13.29
CA VAL A 138 -3.47 2.84 -12.53
C VAL A 138 -2.22 2.82 -13.41
N ALA A 139 -2.32 2.29 -14.63
CA ALA A 139 -1.21 2.28 -15.58
C ALA A 139 -0.68 3.69 -15.88
N SER A 140 -1.61 4.62 -16.11
CA SER A 140 -1.29 6.04 -16.31
C SER A 140 -0.65 6.68 -15.08
N ALA A 141 -1.15 6.39 -13.88
CA ALA A 141 -0.61 6.88 -12.61
C ALA A 141 0.83 6.39 -12.38
N ILE A 142 1.10 5.11 -12.66
CA ILE A 142 2.45 4.53 -12.59
C ILE A 142 3.41 5.29 -13.51
N THR A 143 3.02 5.47 -14.77
CA THR A 143 3.82 6.21 -15.76
C THR A 143 4.06 7.65 -15.30
N THR A 144 3.01 8.30 -14.76
CA THR A 144 3.08 9.67 -14.26
C THR A 144 4.07 9.80 -13.10
N ILE A 145 4.00 8.91 -12.10
CA ILE A 145 4.91 8.89 -10.96
C ILE A 145 6.35 8.62 -11.42
N LYS A 146 6.57 7.64 -12.30
CA LYS A 146 7.91 7.32 -12.80
C LYS A 146 8.56 8.51 -13.52
N ASN A 147 7.78 9.20 -14.36
CA ASN A 147 8.29 10.33 -15.15
C ASN A 147 8.40 11.63 -14.35
N ASN A 148 7.68 11.77 -13.24
CA ASN A 148 7.60 13.01 -12.46
C ASN A 148 7.82 12.80 -10.97
N TYR A 149 8.66 11.84 -10.57
CA TYR A 149 8.82 11.45 -9.17
C TYR A 149 9.15 12.62 -8.24
N SER A 150 10.01 13.54 -8.71
CA SER A 150 10.42 14.74 -7.97
C SER A 150 9.25 15.65 -7.57
N LYS A 151 8.12 15.64 -8.31
CA LYS A 151 6.92 16.42 -7.95
C LYS A 151 6.26 15.93 -6.66
N PHE A 152 6.45 14.65 -6.32
CA PHE A 152 5.90 14.05 -5.11
C PHE A 152 6.90 14.10 -3.94
N GLU A 153 8.19 14.05 -4.25
CA GLU A 153 9.27 13.89 -3.27
C GLU A 153 9.29 14.99 -2.21
N GLU A 154 9.16 16.27 -2.60
CA GLU A 154 9.14 17.39 -1.65
C GLU A 154 7.96 17.30 -0.67
N SER A 155 6.75 17.11 -1.19
CA SER A 155 5.53 17.01 -0.37
C SER A 155 5.54 15.76 0.52
N LEU A 156 6.07 14.64 0.05
CA LEU A 156 6.23 13.42 0.85
C LEU A 156 7.23 13.60 1.98
N HIS A 157 8.35 14.29 1.73
CA HIS A 157 9.32 14.60 2.78
C HIS A 157 8.79 15.60 3.80
N GLU A 158 8.01 16.59 3.37
CA GLU A 158 7.31 17.49 4.29
C GLU A 158 6.30 16.73 5.15
N PHE A 159 5.44 15.91 4.53
CA PHE A 159 4.45 15.12 5.25
C PHE A 159 5.11 14.15 6.24
N SER A 160 6.10 13.38 5.79
CA SER A 160 6.80 12.39 6.61
C SER A 160 7.53 13.01 7.80
N ARG A 161 8.17 14.17 7.64
CA ARG A 161 8.82 14.89 8.75
C ARG A 161 7.83 15.34 9.83
N ASN A 162 6.60 15.65 9.44
CA ASN A 162 5.54 16.08 10.36
C ASN A 162 4.64 14.92 10.82
N PHE A 163 4.89 13.69 10.37
CA PHE A 163 4.05 12.54 10.67
C PHE A 163 4.36 11.96 12.05
N VAL A 164 3.38 12.07 12.96
CA VAL A 164 3.50 11.63 14.35
C VAL A 164 2.86 10.25 14.53
N ARG A 165 3.66 9.27 14.94
CA ARG A 165 3.25 7.84 15.01
C ARG A 165 2.67 7.41 16.35
N ASN A 166 2.73 8.25 17.38
CA ASN A 166 2.33 7.90 18.74
C ASN A 166 0.85 8.24 19.04
N GLY A 167 -0.01 8.28 18.02
CA GLY A 167 -1.43 8.65 18.18
C GLY A 167 -2.20 7.75 19.16
N ALA A 168 -1.90 6.44 19.18
CA ALA A 168 -2.50 5.50 20.14
C ALA A 168 -2.05 5.79 21.58
N GLU A 169 -0.75 6.05 21.77
CA GLU A 169 -0.19 6.40 23.07
C GLU A 169 -0.74 7.73 23.59
N ASN A 170 -0.80 8.76 22.75
CA ASN A 170 -1.36 10.06 23.13
C ASN A 170 -2.84 9.97 23.47
N SER A 171 -3.62 9.22 22.68
CA SER A 171 -5.03 8.97 22.96
C SER A 171 -5.22 8.25 24.30
N ALA A 172 -4.37 7.26 24.61
CA ALA A 172 -4.39 6.56 25.88
C ALA A 172 -4.07 7.48 27.07
N LYS A 173 -3.08 8.36 26.92
CA LYS A 173 -2.75 9.40 27.93
C LYS A 173 -3.93 10.33 28.18
N ILE A 174 -4.51 10.90 27.13
CA ILE A 174 -5.68 11.78 27.24
C ILE A 174 -6.86 11.07 27.92
N ALA A 175 -7.12 9.81 27.56
CA ALA A 175 -8.17 9.03 28.19
C ALA A 175 -7.90 8.81 29.69
N ASN A 176 -6.65 8.51 30.07
CA ASN A 176 -6.26 8.37 31.47
C ASN A 176 -6.45 9.68 32.25
N ASP A 177 -5.97 10.81 31.70
CA ASP A 177 -6.10 12.13 32.34
C ASP A 177 -7.58 12.51 32.55
N VAL A 178 -8.46 12.21 31.60
CA VAL A 178 -9.90 12.46 31.74
C VAL A 178 -10.53 11.58 32.84
N LEU A 179 -10.05 10.35 32.99
CA LEU A 179 -10.55 9.43 34.03
C LEU A 179 -10.04 9.79 35.42
N GLU A 180 -8.78 10.23 35.54
CA GLU A 180 -8.18 10.68 36.80
C GLU A 180 -8.76 12.02 37.27
N ASN A 181 -9.00 12.97 36.36
CA ASN A 181 -9.63 14.26 36.69
C ASN A 181 -11.15 14.18 36.97
N LYS A 182 -11.76 13.00 36.76
CA LYS A 182 -13.17 12.72 37.13
C LYS A 182 -13.32 12.00 38.47
N LYS A 183 -12.23 11.67 39.16
CA LYS A 183 -12.22 11.22 40.56
C LYS A 183 -12.15 12.42 41.50
#